data_AF-A0A7S3KXK2-F1
#
_entry.id   AF-A0A7S3KXK2-F1
#
_cell.length_a   1.000
_cell.length_b   1.000
_cell.length_c   1.000
_cell.angle_alpha   90.00
_cell.angle_beta   90.00
_cell.angle_gamma   90.00
#
_symmetry.space_group_name_H-M   'P 1'
#
loop_
_entity.id
_entity.type
_entity.pdbx_description
1 polymer ?
#
loop_
_entity_poly.entity_id
_entity_poly.type
_entity_poly.pdbx_seq_one_letter_code
_entity_poly.pdbx_strand_id
1 'polypeptide(L)'
;MIEALGKYLLDPPSATPANKDKKNLWFPERLGVLCIDPSSHRTGGSILGDKTRMTDLSVHDRAFVRPTPSAGHLGGLAAATDQVVRFYGAAGYDVAIIETVGLGQSEVEVAESVDLTILLVPPAGGDDLQGIKRGILGIADLVVVTKADGDLKNAAQRTSADYQGSLQFLVRPGESPPPVMLASSQTGQGLPEIWEHVLEIYHRRQASGKLERRRREQRHYWMWKSLQMLVELKTRRDPALAEVAKELKHELDQGHLSPRLAANELLRSLAERS
;
A
#
# COMPACT_ATOMS: atom_id res chain seq x y z
N MET A 1 14.08 2.53 -3.96
CA MET A 1 13.24 2.15 -5.13
C MET A 1 12.22 3.25 -5.45
N ILE A 2 11.34 3.63 -4.52
CA ILE A 2 10.31 4.66 -4.76
C ILE A 2 10.90 5.99 -5.25
N GLU A 3 11.96 6.49 -4.59
CA GLU A 3 12.64 7.71 -5.04
C GLU A 3 13.16 7.62 -6.48
N ALA A 4 13.83 6.52 -6.82
CA ALA A 4 14.38 6.31 -8.15
C ALA A 4 13.29 6.23 -9.22
N LEU A 5 12.18 5.53 -8.92
CA LEU A 5 11.02 5.48 -9.81
C LEU A 5 10.38 6.87 -9.94
N GLY A 6 10.14 7.57 -8.83
CA GLY A 6 9.54 8.91 -8.85
C GLY A 6 10.36 9.91 -9.68
N LYS A 7 11.69 9.90 -9.52
CA LYS A 7 12.61 10.68 -10.37
C LYS A 7 12.48 10.32 -11.84
N TYR A 8 12.51 9.02 -12.16
CA TYR A 8 12.36 8.56 -13.54
C TYR A 8 11.02 8.99 -14.16
N LEU A 9 9.94 8.99 -13.37
CA LEU A 9 8.62 9.41 -13.84
C LEU A 9 8.53 10.90 -14.12
N LEU A 10 9.13 11.73 -13.27
CA LEU A 10 9.09 13.17 -13.43
C LEU A 10 10.11 13.61 -14.50
N ASP A 11 11.33 13.14 -14.41
CA ASP A 11 12.45 13.53 -15.27
C ASP A 11 13.02 12.31 -16.01
N PRO A 12 12.27 11.70 -16.96
CA PRO A 12 12.76 10.56 -17.71
C PRO A 12 13.97 10.97 -18.57
N PRO A 13 15.05 10.14 -18.62
CA PRO A 13 16.20 10.44 -19.46
C PRO A 13 15.79 10.59 -20.93
N SER A 14 16.38 11.55 -21.64
CA SER A 14 16.11 11.76 -23.06
C SER A 14 16.40 10.49 -23.86
N ALA A 15 15.34 9.86 -24.39
CA ALA A 15 15.39 8.70 -25.29
C ALA A 15 16.23 7.51 -24.77
N THR A 16 15.76 6.87 -23.69
CA THR A 16 16.17 5.49 -23.36
C THR A 16 15.85 4.54 -24.53
N PRO A 17 16.62 3.45 -24.74
CA PRO A 17 16.33 2.47 -25.81
C PRO A 17 14.89 1.95 -25.78
N ALA A 18 14.29 1.84 -24.58
CA ALA A 18 12.90 1.45 -24.39
C ALA A 18 11.88 2.49 -24.91
N ASN A 19 12.23 3.78 -24.91
CA ASN A 19 11.30 4.89 -25.16
C ASN A 19 11.37 5.45 -26.60
N LYS A 20 12.38 5.06 -27.39
CA LYS A 20 12.59 5.61 -28.75
C LYS A 20 11.50 5.24 -29.76
N ASP A 21 10.84 4.10 -29.59
CA ASP A 21 9.86 3.57 -30.56
C ASP A 21 8.42 3.49 -30.00
N LYS A 22 8.18 3.97 -28.76
CA LYS A 22 6.89 3.78 -28.07
C LYS A 22 6.00 5.03 -28.14
N LYS A 23 5.11 5.04 -29.14
CA LYS A 23 4.10 6.11 -29.35
C LYS A 23 3.13 6.36 -28.18
N ASN A 24 3.11 5.50 -27.16
CA ASN A 24 2.14 5.55 -26.04
C ASN A 24 2.78 5.66 -24.65
N LEU A 25 4.09 5.93 -24.53
CA LEU A 25 4.67 6.08 -23.19
C LEU A 25 4.21 7.41 -22.58
N TRP A 26 3.47 7.32 -21.47
CA TRP A 26 2.94 8.47 -20.74
C TRP A 26 3.68 8.65 -19.42
N PHE A 27 3.90 9.89 -19.02
CA PHE A 27 4.55 10.27 -17.77
C PHE A 27 3.68 11.28 -17.01
N PRO A 28 3.62 11.21 -15.67
CA PRO A 28 2.84 12.16 -14.88
C PRO A 28 3.48 13.56 -14.94
N GLU A 29 2.65 14.59 -15.04
CA GLU A 29 3.09 15.96 -14.81
C GLU A 29 3.32 16.17 -13.31
N ARG A 30 2.39 15.67 -12.47
CA ARG A 30 2.45 15.80 -11.01
C ARG A 30 2.36 14.45 -10.30
N LEU A 31 3.26 14.22 -9.34
CA LEU A 31 3.39 12.96 -8.60
C LEU A 31 3.12 13.16 -7.10
N GLY A 32 2.11 12.46 -6.57
CA GLY A 32 1.87 12.34 -5.14
C GLY A 32 2.61 11.14 -4.58
N VAL A 33 3.24 11.27 -3.41
CA VAL A 33 3.84 10.14 -2.70
C VAL A 33 3.35 10.14 -1.26
N LEU A 34 2.77 9.02 -0.84
CA LEU A 34 2.35 8.79 0.53
C LEU A 34 3.22 7.70 1.14
N CYS A 35 3.91 8.02 2.23
CA CYS A 35 4.68 7.04 2.98
C CYS A 35 3.96 6.69 4.27
N ILE A 36 3.67 5.40 4.42
CA ILE A 36 2.91 4.83 5.52
C ILE A 36 3.90 4.15 6.45
N ASP A 37 4.21 4.83 7.55
CA ASP A 37 5.06 4.31 8.62
C ASP A 37 4.19 3.96 9.84
N PRO A 38 4.15 2.69 10.29
CA PRO A 38 3.58 2.35 11.58
C PRO A 38 4.50 2.89 12.68
N SER A 39 4.36 4.17 13.01
CA SER A 39 5.01 4.75 14.15
C SER A 39 4.66 3.96 15.42
N SER A 40 5.67 3.50 16.13
CA SER A 40 5.49 2.84 17.43
C SER A 40 4.66 3.72 18.37
N HIS A 41 3.79 3.09 19.18
CA HIS A 41 2.97 3.74 20.22
C HIS A 41 3.77 4.64 21.19
N ARG A 42 5.11 4.59 21.17
CA ARG A 42 6.02 5.34 22.06
C ARG A 42 6.53 6.67 21.50
N THR A 43 6.49 6.92 20.18
CA THR A 43 7.25 8.05 19.58
C THR A 43 6.42 9.09 18.83
N GLY A 44 5.10 8.92 18.71
CA GLY A 44 4.20 9.97 18.22
C GLY A 44 4.30 10.29 16.72
N GLY A 45 5.02 9.49 15.94
CA GLY A 45 5.18 9.70 14.49
C GLY A 45 6.52 10.32 14.11
N SER A 46 7.11 9.86 13.00
CA SER A 46 8.28 10.49 12.40
C SER A 46 7.82 11.65 11.51
N ILE A 47 8.07 12.89 11.95
CA ILE A 47 7.72 14.11 11.20
C ILE A 47 8.61 14.27 9.95
N LEU A 48 9.82 13.69 9.96
CA LEU A 48 10.90 13.99 9.00
C LEU A 48 11.55 12.76 8.33
N GLY A 49 11.35 11.55 8.84
CA GLY A 49 12.14 10.36 8.46
C GLY A 49 12.08 10.00 6.98
N ASP A 50 10.94 10.24 6.32
CA ASP A 50 10.80 9.93 4.89
C ASP A 50 11.38 11.00 3.97
N LYS A 51 11.43 12.26 4.42
CA LYS A 51 12.10 13.33 3.67
C LYS A 51 13.61 13.13 3.59
N THR A 52 14.19 12.45 4.58
CA THR A 52 15.62 12.08 4.57
C THR A 52 15.92 10.84 3.72
N ARG A 53 14.92 9.98 3.44
CA ARG A 53 15.09 8.81 2.55
C ARG A 53 14.88 9.14 1.08
N MET A 54 14.07 10.17 0.78
CA MET A 54 13.72 10.60 -0.58
C MET A 54 14.05 12.07 -0.78
N THR A 55 15.33 12.43 -0.65
CA THR A 55 15.78 13.81 -0.60
C THR A 55 15.42 14.59 -1.84
N ASP A 56 15.59 13.98 -3.00
CA ASP A 56 15.46 14.69 -4.27
C ASP A 56 13.99 14.80 -4.66
N LEU A 57 13.20 13.76 -4.40
CA LEU A 57 11.76 13.79 -4.65
C LEU A 57 11.03 14.73 -3.68
N SER A 58 11.54 14.89 -2.46
CA SER A 58 10.94 15.78 -1.46
C SER A 58 11.10 17.27 -1.77
N VAL A 59 12.05 17.63 -2.64
CA VAL A 59 12.31 19.02 -3.07
C VAL A 59 11.89 19.29 -4.52
N HIS A 60 11.40 18.27 -5.23
CA HIS A 60 11.01 18.41 -6.62
C HIS A 60 9.65 19.13 -6.75
N ASP A 61 9.59 20.23 -7.51
CA ASP A 61 8.42 21.12 -7.59
C ASP A 61 7.11 20.43 -8.04
N ARG A 62 7.25 19.36 -8.83
CA ARG A 62 6.12 18.55 -9.33
C ARG A 62 5.79 17.34 -8.45
N ALA A 63 6.49 17.15 -7.33
CA ALA A 63 6.26 16.06 -6.40
C ALA A 63 5.71 16.58 -5.07
N PHE A 64 4.82 15.81 -4.45
CA PHE A 64 4.40 16.06 -3.07
C PHE A 64 4.54 14.79 -2.24
N VAL A 65 5.53 14.79 -1.35
CA VAL A 65 5.84 13.67 -0.46
C VAL A 65 5.22 13.93 0.92
N ARG A 66 4.31 13.06 1.35
CA ARG A 66 3.64 13.14 2.65
C ARG A 66 3.95 11.89 3.49
N PRO A 67 4.67 12.03 4.61
CA PRO A 67 4.69 10.99 5.64
C PRO A 67 3.34 10.97 6.37
N THR A 68 2.82 9.79 6.68
CA THR A 68 1.62 9.63 7.51
C THR A 68 1.90 8.70 8.69
N PRO A 69 1.79 9.19 9.94
CA PRO A 69 1.95 8.35 11.10
C PRO A 69 0.73 7.43 11.28
N SER A 70 0.96 6.22 11.76
CA SER A 70 -0.13 5.40 12.30
C SER A 70 -0.68 6.09 13.55
N ALA A 71 -1.88 6.65 13.48
CA ALA A 71 -2.56 7.33 14.60
C ALA A 71 -3.01 6.35 15.72
N GLY A 72 -2.09 5.56 16.27
CA GLY A 72 -2.28 4.62 17.37
C GLY A 72 -3.12 3.38 17.06
N HIS A 73 -3.72 3.26 15.86
CA HIS A 73 -4.55 2.12 15.47
C HIS A 73 -4.32 1.80 13.99
N LEU A 74 -4.08 0.53 13.65
CA LEU A 74 -3.89 0.09 12.26
C LEU A 74 -5.04 0.55 11.34
N GLY A 75 -6.30 0.46 11.81
CA GLY A 75 -7.45 0.88 11.02
C GLY A 75 -7.51 2.39 10.71
N GLY A 76 -6.95 3.23 11.58
CA GLY A 76 -6.89 4.68 11.35
C GLY A 76 -5.91 5.09 10.25
N LEU A 77 -4.85 4.29 10.06
CA LEU A 77 -3.83 4.53 9.04
C LEU A 77 -4.38 4.32 7.63
N ALA A 78 -5.13 3.24 7.44
CA ALA A 78 -5.67 2.92 6.13
C ALA A 78 -6.86 3.84 5.74
N ALA A 79 -7.64 4.30 6.72
CA ALA A 79 -8.65 5.34 6.50
C ALA A 79 -8.05 6.68 6.06
N ALA A 80 -6.98 7.11 6.73
CA ALA A 80 -6.24 8.30 6.34
C ALA A 80 -5.62 8.13 4.94
N THR A 81 -5.21 6.90 4.60
CA THR A 81 -4.67 6.57 3.27
C THR A 81 -5.71 6.77 2.17
N ASP A 82 -6.91 6.20 2.27
CA ASP A 82 -7.97 6.40 1.27
C ASP A 82 -8.31 7.90 1.09
N GLN A 83 -8.37 8.65 2.19
CA GLN A 83 -8.61 10.11 2.12
C GLN A 83 -7.49 10.86 1.40
N VAL A 84 -6.22 10.52 1.67
CA VAL A 84 -5.07 11.14 1.02
C VAL A 84 -5.01 10.78 -0.46
N VAL A 85 -5.33 9.54 -0.84
CA VAL A 85 -5.42 9.13 -2.25
C VAL A 85 -6.48 9.94 -3.00
N ARG A 86 -7.66 10.10 -2.41
CA ARG A 86 -8.72 10.96 -2.98
C ARG A 86 -8.29 12.41 -3.08
N PHE A 87 -7.56 12.90 -2.07
CA PHE A 87 -6.99 14.24 -2.11
C PHE A 87 -6.03 14.41 -3.28
N TYR A 88 -5.14 13.46 -3.55
CA TYR A 88 -4.26 13.51 -4.72
C TYR A 88 -5.06 13.62 -6.02
N GLY A 89 -6.08 12.78 -6.20
CA GLY A 89 -6.94 12.84 -7.38
C GLY A 89 -7.66 14.20 -7.51
N ALA A 90 -8.21 14.72 -6.42
CA ALA A 90 -8.90 16.03 -6.42
C ALA A 90 -7.94 17.21 -6.61
N ALA A 91 -6.69 17.10 -6.16
CA ALA A 91 -5.68 18.13 -6.25
C ALA A 91 -4.94 18.12 -7.61
N GLY A 92 -5.33 17.25 -8.54
CA GLY A 92 -4.76 17.17 -9.88
C GLY A 92 -3.37 16.53 -9.94
N TYR A 93 -3.11 15.52 -9.11
CA TYR A 93 -1.96 14.65 -9.26
C TYR A 93 -2.32 13.49 -10.19
N ASP A 94 -1.48 13.25 -11.19
CA ASP A 94 -1.76 12.24 -12.20
C ASP A 94 -1.48 10.82 -11.70
N VAL A 95 -0.46 10.70 -10.84
CA VAL A 95 -0.04 9.44 -10.20
C VAL A 95 0.12 9.66 -8.71
N ALA A 96 -0.35 8.68 -7.92
CA ALA A 96 -0.07 8.59 -6.50
C ALA A 96 0.67 7.27 -6.22
N ILE A 97 1.84 7.34 -5.60
CA ILE A 97 2.58 6.16 -5.11
C ILE A 97 2.38 6.08 -3.61
N ILE A 98 1.97 4.91 -3.12
CA ILE A 98 1.80 4.63 -1.69
C ILE A 98 2.83 3.60 -1.27
N GLU A 99 3.76 3.99 -0.40
CA GLU A 99 4.79 3.13 0.17
C GLU A 99 4.36 2.66 1.57
N THR A 100 4.44 1.36 1.85
CA THR A 100 4.25 0.81 3.21
C THR A 100 5.58 0.31 3.77
N VAL A 101 5.72 0.31 5.10
CA VAL A 101 6.96 -0.12 5.80
C VAL A 101 6.96 -1.63 6.15
N GLY A 102 6.05 -2.44 5.60
CA GLY A 102 6.20 -3.91 5.56
C GLY A 102 6.04 -4.68 6.88
N LEU A 103 5.34 -4.11 7.88
CA LEU A 103 5.17 -4.72 9.21
C LEU A 103 3.88 -5.54 9.39
N GLY A 104 3.06 -5.70 8.34
CA GLY A 104 1.92 -6.61 8.32
C GLY A 104 0.56 -5.96 8.61
N GLN A 105 -0.47 -6.49 7.94
CA GLN A 105 -1.90 -6.10 7.91
C GLN A 105 -2.20 -4.77 7.20
N SER A 106 -1.32 -3.78 7.28
CA SER A 106 -1.46 -2.52 6.54
C SER A 106 -1.45 -2.71 5.01
N GLU A 107 -0.74 -3.72 4.50
CA GLU A 107 -0.56 -3.93 3.07
C GLU A 107 -1.86 -4.35 2.37
N VAL A 108 -2.68 -5.16 3.05
CA VAL A 108 -4.00 -5.59 2.53
C VAL A 108 -4.96 -4.40 2.50
N GLU A 109 -5.00 -3.59 3.55
CA GLU A 109 -5.87 -2.41 3.58
C GLU A 109 -5.40 -1.33 2.58
N VAL A 110 -4.09 -1.17 2.37
CA VAL A 110 -3.54 -0.27 1.35
C VAL A 110 -3.89 -0.74 -0.05
N ALA A 111 -3.91 -2.06 -0.31
CA ALA A 111 -4.38 -2.61 -1.58
C ALA A 111 -5.86 -2.23 -1.88
N GLU A 112 -6.68 -2.04 -0.85
CA GLU A 112 -8.05 -1.53 -0.97
C GLU A 112 -8.12 -0.02 -1.25
N SER A 113 -6.98 0.66 -1.40
CA SER A 113 -6.90 2.09 -1.72
C SER A 113 -6.20 2.39 -3.05
N VAL A 114 -5.70 1.37 -3.76
CA VAL A 114 -4.89 1.54 -4.98
C VAL A 114 -5.42 0.73 -6.17
N ASP A 115 -5.15 1.23 -7.36
CA ASP A 115 -5.50 0.55 -8.61
C ASP A 115 -4.60 -0.63 -8.92
N LEU A 116 -3.32 -0.55 -8.51
CA LEU A 116 -2.30 -1.57 -8.69
C LEU A 116 -1.39 -1.71 -7.47
N THR A 117 -0.94 -2.93 -7.18
CA THR A 117 0.02 -3.20 -6.10
C THR A 117 1.32 -3.78 -6.66
N ILE A 118 2.47 -3.21 -6.26
CA ILE A 118 3.80 -3.72 -6.61
C ILE A 118 4.47 -4.26 -5.35
N LEU A 119 4.87 -5.54 -5.38
CA LEU A 119 5.65 -6.17 -4.31
C LEU A 119 7.15 -6.05 -4.62
N LEU A 120 7.91 -5.42 -3.72
CA LEU A 120 9.37 -5.35 -3.82
C LEU A 120 10.02 -6.48 -3.03
N VAL A 121 10.95 -7.21 -3.66
CA VAL A 121 11.65 -8.35 -3.08
C VAL A 121 13.17 -8.10 -3.16
N PRO A 122 13.96 -8.24 -2.09
CA PRO A 122 15.42 -8.17 -2.18
C PRO A 122 16.03 -9.49 -2.69
N PRO A 123 17.25 -9.48 -3.27
CA PRO A 123 17.96 -10.70 -3.63
C PRO A 123 18.34 -11.54 -2.41
N ALA A 124 18.43 -12.86 -2.58
CA ALA A 124 18.97 -13.79 -1.59
C ALA A 124 18.24 -13.82 -0.22
N GLY A 125 16.92 -13.63 -0.21
CA GLY A 125 16.08 -13.76 1.00
C GLY A 125 16.00 -15.19 1.60
N GLY A 126 16.52 -16.23 0.95
CA GLY A 126 16.39 -17.60 1.46
C GLY A 126 14.96 -18.16 1.33
N ASP A 127 14.53 -19.01 2.28
CA ASP A 127 13.18 -19.63 2.43
C ASP A 127 12.02 -18.61 2.59
N ASP A 128 12.28 -17.33 2.34
CA ASP A 128 11.36 -16.20 2.42
C ASP A 128 10.12 -16.34 1.55
N LEU A 129 10.04 -17.27 0.60
CA LEU A 129 8.79 -17.54 -0.11
C LEU A 129 7.71 -18.12 0.83
N GLN A 130 8.11 -18.79 1.92
CA GLN A 130 7.21 -19.16 3.03
C GLN A 130 6.93 -17.96 3.97
N GLY A 131 7.85 -16.99 4.07
CA GLY A 131 7.76 -15.80 4.93
C GLY A 131 7.00 -14.61 4.32
N ILE A 132 7.06 -14.43 2.99
CA ILE A 132 6.16 -13.56 2.24
C ILE A 132 4.78 -14.21 2.29
N LYS A 133 4.06 -13.85 3.34
CA LYS A 133 2.71 -14.32 3.67
C LYS A 133 1.91 -14.51 2.39
N ARG A 134 1.33 -15.70 2.20
CA ARG A 134 0.39 -16.02 1.10
C ARG A 134 -0.64 -14.90 0.82
N GLY A 135 -0.99 -14.11 1.83
CA GLY A 135 -1.84 -12.93 1.70
C GLY A 135 -1.28 -11.78 0.85
N ILE A 136 0.02 -11.45 0.94
CA ILE A 136 0.61 -10.32 0.20
C ILE A 136 0.85 -10.70 -1.27
N LEU A 137 1.30 -11.94 -1.54
CA LEU A 137 1.42 -12.42 -2.93
C LEU A 137 0.07 -12.47 -3.65
N GLY A 138 -1.02 -12.77 -2.92
CA GLY A 138 -2.37 -12.80 -3.48
C GLY A 138 -2.93 -11.44 -3.91
N ILE A 139 -2.33 -10.33 -3.47
CA ILE A 139 -2.76 -8.96 -3.80
C ILE A 139 -1.78 -8.22 -4.72
N ALA A 140 -0.64 -8.86 -5.07
CA ALA A 140 0.38 -8.25 -5.92
C ALA A 140 -0.01 -8.36 -7.40
N ASP A 141 0.07 -7.24 -8.12
CA ASP A 141 -0.13 -7.18 -9.56
C ASP A 141 1.20 -7.29 -10.33
N LEU A 142 2.29 -6.95 -9.67
CA LEU A 142 3.66 -7.02 -10.17
C LEU A 142 4.60 -7.34 -9.00
N VAL A 143 5.58 -8.22 -9.24
CA VAL A 143 6.68 -8.47 -8.32
C VAL A 143 7.97 -7.91 -8.91
N VAL A 144 8.73 -7.17 -8.12
CA VAL A 144 10.01 -6.58 -8.54
C VAL A 144 11.10 -7.04 -7.61
N VAL A 145 12.05 -7.82 -8.13
CA VAL A 145 13.28 -8.15 -7.42
C VAL A 145 14.26 -6.98 -7.57
N THR A 146 14.52 -6.32 -6.45
CA THR A 146 15.35 -5.12 -6.34
C THR A 146 16.85 -5.45 -6.27
N LYS A 147 17.71 -4.43 -6.29
CA LYS A 147 19.18 -4.56 -6.19
C LYS A 147 19.77 -5.51 -7.25
N ALA A 148 19.20 -5.52 -8.45
CA ALA A 148 19.64 -6.37 -9.56
C ALA A 148 20.88 -5.80 -10.27
N ASP A 149 21.92 -5.47 -9.51
CA ASP A 149 23.14 -4.80 -9.94
C ASP A 149 24.35 -5.27 -9.14
N GLY A 150 25.55 -4.90 -9.60
CA GLY A 150 26.83 -5.27 -8.96
C GLY A 150 26.95 -6.76 -8.64
N ASP A 151 27.46 -7.05 -7.44
CA ASP A 151 27.66 -8.41 -6.94
C ASP A 151 26.34 -9.16 -6.67
N LEU A 152 25.23 -8.43 -6.49
CA LEU A 152 23.92 -9.01 -6.21
C LEU A 152 23.13 -9.40 -7.47
N LYS A 153 23.61 -9.02 -8.67
CA LYS A 153 22.91 -9.28 -9.94
C LYS A 153 22.55 -10.77 -10.14
N ASN A 154 23.51 -11.67 -9.92
CA ASN A 154 23.28 -13.11 -10.09
C ASN A 154 22.33 -13.68 -9.02
N ALA A 155 22.35 -13.12 -7.81
CA ALA A 155 21.40 -13.50 -6.76
C ALA A 155 19.98 -13.02 -7.11
N ALA A 156 19.84 -11.80 -7.62
CA ALA A 156 18.56 -11.23 -8.03
C ALA A 156 17.91 -12.03 -9.17
N GLN A 157 18.71 -12.45 -10.15
CA GLN A 157 18.25 -13.31 -11.26
C GLN A 157 17.74 -14.67 -10.76
N ARG A 158 18.45 -15.31 -9.82
CA ARG A 158 18.00 -16.56 -9.19
C ARG A 158 16.69 -16.38 -8.44
N THR A 159 16.61 -15.37 -7.56
CA THR A 159 15.38 -15.03 -6.85
C THR A 159 14.23 -14.75 -7.81
N SER A 160 14.46 -14.05 -8.92
CA SER A 160 13.42 -13.82 -9.93
C SER A 160 12.90 -15.13 -10.53
N ALA A 161 13.79 -16.07 -10.86
CA ALA A 161 13.40 -17.38 -11.39
C ALA A 161 12.60 -18.19 -10.37
N ASP A 162 13.01 -18.18 -9.10
CA ASP A 162 12.33 -18.88 -8.01
C ASP A 162 10.89 -18.36 -7.81
N TYR A 163 10.70 -17.03 -7.81
CA TYR A 163 9.37 -16.43 -7.73
C TYR A 163 8.52 -16.73 -8.96
N GLN A 164 9.09 -16.66 -10.17
CA GLN A 164 8.35 -16.99 -11.41
C GLN A 164 7.84 -18.42 -11.40
N GLY A 165 8.65 -19.38 -10.94
CA GLY A 165 8.23 -20.78 -10.81
C GLY A 165 7.17 -20.96 -9.73
N SER A 166 7.37 -20.36 -8.56
CA SER A 166 6.49 -20.56 -7.39
C SER A 166 5.11 -19.93 -7.55
N LEU A 167 5.03 -18.75 -8.16
CA LEU A 167 3.77 -18.04 -8.36
C LEU A 167 2.78 -18.81 -9.24
N GLN A 168 3.26 -19.64 -10.17
CA GLN A 168 2.38 -20.47 -11.02
C GLN A 168 1.48 -21.41 -10.19
N PHE A 169 1.93 -21.82 -9.01
CA PHE A 169 1.17 -22.71 -8.12
C PHE A 169 0.20 -21.97 -7.18
N LEU A 170 0.27 -20.64 -7.11
CA LEU A 170 -0.57 -19.83 -6.22
C LEU A 170 -1.79 -19.21 -6.93
N VAL A 171 -1.82 -19.28 -8.25
CA VAL A 171 -2.83 -18.62 -9.08
C VAL A 171 -4.03 -19.52 -9.30
N ARG A 172 -5.23 -18.92 -9.34
CA ARG A 172 -6.47 -19.66 -9.59
C ARG A 172 -6.52 -20.14 -11.05
N PRO A 173 -7.19 -21.27 -11.35
CA PRO A 173 -7.40 -21.69 -12.73
C PRO A 173 -8.04 -20.57 -13.57
N GLY A 174 -7.41 -20.22 -14.69
CA GLY A 174 -7.87 -19.16 -15.60
C GLY A 174 -7.34 -17.75 -15.30
N GLU A 175 -6.53 -17.58 -14.25
CA GLU A 175 -5.78 -16.37 -13.98
C GLU A 175 -4.30 -16.53 -14.38
N SER A 176 -3.59 -15.42 -14.59
CA SER A 176 -2.15 -15.42 -14.86
C SER A 176 -1.40 -14.96 -13.61
N PRO A 177 -0.23 -15.56 -13.29
CA PRO A 177 0.61 -15.07 -12.20
C PRO A 177 1.02 -13.63 -12.43
N PRO A 178 1.25 -12.85 -11.36
CA PRO A 178 1.85 -11.55 -11.50
C PRO A 178 3.25 -11.71 -12.12
N PRO A 179 3.64 -10.82 -13.04
CA PRO A 179 4.98 -10.84 -13.62
C PRO A 179 6.03 -10.58 -12.54
N VAL A 180 7.22 -11.14 -12.75
CA VAL A 180 8.38 -10.88 -11.90
C VAL A 180 9.44 -10.19 -12.74
N MET A 181 9.83 -8.99 -12.32
CA MET A 181 10.78 -8.11 -13.02
C MET A 181 11.99 -7.82 -12.14
N LEU A 182 13.11 -7.45 -12.77
CA LEU A 182 14.34 -7.06 -12.07
C LEU A 182 14.46 -5.54 -12.08
N ALA A 183 14.94 -4.96 -10.98
CA ALA A 183 15.28 -3.54 -10.95
C ALA A 183 16.49 -3.21 -10.07
N SER A 184 17.15 -2.12 -10.45
CA SER A 184 18.20 -1.48 -9.68
C SER A 184 17.83 -0.02 -9.46
N SER A 185 17.53 0.35 -8.22
CA SER A 185 17.29 1.77 -7.90
C SER A 185 18.58 2.60 -7.92
N GLN A 186 19.75 1.97 -7.83
CA GLN A 186 21.04 2.66 -7.86
C GLN A 186 21.43 3.04 -9.29
N THR A 187 21.21 2.14 -10.25
CA THR A 187 21.58 2.37 -11.66
C THR A 187 20.41 2.84 -12.52
N GLY A 188 19.18 2.74 -12.03
CA GLY A 188 17.96 3.01 -12.78
C GLY A 188 17.53 1.89 -13.73
N GLN A 189 18.29 0.80 -13.83
CA GLN A 189 17.93 -0.34 -14.69
C GLN A 189 16.60 -0.97 -14.25
N GLY A 190 15.74 -1.31 -15.22
CA GLY A 190 14.44 -1.94 -15.00
C GLY A 190 13.29 -0.97 -14.67
N LEU A 191 13.58 0.29 -14.31
CA LEU A 191 12.54 1.29 -14.01
C LEU A 191 11.66 1.63 -15.23
N PRO A 192 12.21 1.84 -16.44
CA PRO A 192 11.40 2.05 -17.64
C PRO A 192 10.42 0.91 -17.91
N GLU A 193 10.94 -0.32 -17.89
CA GLU A 193 10.16 -1.53 -18.19
C GLU A 193 9.07 -1.76 -17.14
N ILE A 194 9.36 -1.49 -15.86
CA ILE A 194 8.35 -1.55 -14.79
C ILE A 194 7.22 -0.57 -15.04
N TRP A 195 7.54 0.69 -15.38
CA TRP A 195 6.51 1.71 -15.60
C TRP A 195 5.63 1.39 -16.82
N GLU A 196 6.25 0.94 -17.90
CA GLU A 196 5.54 0.45 -19.08
C GLU A 196 4.55 -0.66 -18.72
N HIS A 197 5.00 -1.63 -17.92
CA HIS A 197 4.14 -2.74 -17.54
C HIS A 197 3.00 -2.30 -16.61
N VAL A 198 3.25 -1.33 -15.72
CA VAL A 198 2.20 -0.69 -14.91
C VAL A 198 1.13 -0.07 -15.81
N LEU A 199 1.53 0.68 -16.84
CA LEU A 199 0.60 1.27 -17.81
C LEU A 199 -0.15 0.21 -18.62
N GLU A 200 0.50 -0.86 -19.03
CA GLU A 200 -0.15 -1.97 -19.74
C GLU A 200 -1.25 -2.61 -18.88
N ILE A 201 -0.97 -2.88 -17.59
CA ILE A 201 -1.97 -3.43 -16.67
C ILE A 201 -3.10 -2.41 -16.48
N TYR A 202 -2.77 -1.14 -16.25
CA TYR A 202 -3.75 -0.06 -16.08
C TYR A 202 -4.70 0.04 -17.29
N HIS A 203 -4.17 0.19 -18.51
CA HIS A 203 -4.96 0.32 -19.72
C HIS A 203 -5.79 -0.94 -20.01
N ARG A 204 -5.25 -2.13 -19.77
CA ARG A 204 -6.00 -3.38 -19.90
C ARG A 204 -7.19 -3.44 -18.93
N ARG A 205 -7.00 -3.01 -17.68
CA ARG A 205 -8.08 -2.94 -16.67
C ARG A 205 -9.09 -1.87 -17.02
N GLN A 206 -8.65 -0.74 -17.55
CA GLN A 206 -9.51 0.35 -17.99
C GLN A 206 -10.39 -0.09 -19.17
N ALA A 207 -9.78 -0.65 -20.23
CA ALA A 207 -10.49 -1.11 -21.43
C ALA A 207 -11.50 -2.24 -21.13
N SER A 208 -11.19 -3.11 -20.17
CA SER A 208 -12.09 -4.19 -19.74
C SER A 208 -13.13 -3.76 -18.69
N GLY A 209 -13.13 -2.49 -18.25
CA GLY A 209 -14.00 -2.01 -17.17
C GLY A 209 -13.68 -2.55 -15.77
N LYS A 210 -12.65 -3.41 -15.64
CA LYS A 210 -12.21 -3.97 -14.36
C LYS A 210 -11.69 -2.89 -13.40
N LEU A 211 -11.10 -1.82 -13.94
CA LEU A 211 -10.59 -0.70 -13.13
C LEU A 211 -11.72 0.00 -12.38
N GLU A 212 -12.77 0.44 -13.08
CA GLU A 212 -13.89 1.14 -12.44
C GLU A 212 -14.68 0.21 -11.53
N ARG A 213 -14.78 -1.09 -11.86
CA ARG A 213 -15.35 -2.09 -10.95
C ARG A 213 -14.56 -2.19 -9.64
N ARG A 214 -13.23 -2.31 -9.71
CA ARG A 214 -12.35 -2.33 -8.52
C ARG A 214 -12.54 -1.07 -7.69
N ARG A 215 -12.52 0.10 -8.30
CA ARG A 215 -12.72 1.38 -7.59
C ARG A 215 -14.10 1.47 -6.92
N ARG A 216 -15.17 0.91 -7.51
CA ARG A 216 -16.49 0.79 -6.86
C ARG A 216 -16.45 -0.12 -5.63
N GLU A 217 -15.84 -1.29 -5.77
CA GLU A 217 -15.68 -2.26 -4.68
C GLU A 217 -14.90 -1.64 -3.50
N GLN A 218 -13.82 -0.91 -3.79
CA GLN A 218 -13.04 -0.16 -2.81
C GLN A 218 -13.88 0.93 -2.12
N ARG A 219 -14.72 1.68 -2.85
CA ARG A 219 -15.65 2.65 -2.23
C ARG A 219 -16.60 1.99 -1.23
N HIS A 220 -17.14 0.82 -1.55
CA HIS A 220 -18.00 0.08 -0.62
C HIS A 220 -17.22 -0.43 0.60
N TYR A 221 -16.02 -0.95 0.38
CA TYR A 221 -15.12 -1.37 1.46
C TYR A 221 -14.88 -0.22 2.45
N TRP A 222 -14.48 0.95 1.94
CA TRP A 222 -14.18 2.12 2.76
C TRP A 222 -15.41 2.72 3.45
N MET A 223 -16.60 2.62 2.86
CA MET A 223 -17.84 3.00 3.52
C MET A 223 -18.06 2.18 4.79
N TRP A 224 -18.00 0.84 4.69
CA TRP A 224 -18.19 -0.04 5.83
C TRP A 224 -17.08 0.11 6.87
N LYS A 225 -15.83 0.25 6.44
CA LYS A 225 -14.71 0.50 7.34
C LYS A 225 -14.89 1.81 8.10
N SER A 226 -15.31 2.88 7.40
CA SER A 226 -15.60 4.18 8.00
C SER A 226 -16.69 4.10 9.06
N LEU A 227 -17.76 3.36 8.81
CA LEU A 227 -18.81 3.12 9.81
C LEU A 227 -18.25 2.47 11.07
N GLN A 228 -17.45 1.39 10.92
CA GLN A 228 -16.84 0.70 12.06
C GLN A 228 -15.98 1.66 12.91
N MET A 229 -15.14 2.47 12.27
CA MET A 229 -14.29 3.45 12.97
C MET A 229 -15.09 4.54 13.66
N LEU A 230 -16.15 5.06 13.01
CA LEU A 230 -16.99 6.09 13.60
C LEU A 230 -17.75 5.59 14.82
N VAL A 231 -18.24 4.35 14.79
CA VAL A 231 -18.87 3.68 15.94
C VAL A 231 -17.88 3.58 17.10
N GLU A 232 -16.68 3.06 16.85
CA GLU A 232 -15.65 2.96 17.89
C GLU A 232 -15.27 4.33 18.46
N LEU A 233 -15.09 5.33 17.59
CA LEU A 233 -14.73 6.69 17.97
C LEU A 233 -15.83 7.34 18.82
N LYS A 234 -17.11 7.22 18.42
CA LYS A 234 -18.25 7.77 19.16
C LYS A 234 -18.32 7.15 20.55
N THR A 235 -18.18 5.83 20.65
CA THR A 235 -18.17 5.12 21.93
C THR A 235 -17.04 5.55 22.85
N ARG A 236 -15.83 5.77 22.33
CA ARG A 236 -14.69 6.22 23.14
C ARG A 236 -14.76 7.69 23.56
N ARG A 237 -15.40 8.55 22.77
CA ARG A 237 -15.47 10.00 23.02
C ARG A 237 -16.66 10.42 23.89
N ASP A 238 -17.75 9.67 23.87
CA ASP A 238 -18.90 9.93 24.74
C ASP A 238 -18.56 9.53 26.19
N PRO A 239 -18.55 10.47 27.15
CA PRO A 239 -18.13 10.18 28.52
C PRO A 239 -18.91 9.04 29.18
N ALA A 240 -20.21 8.93 28.91
CA ALA A 240 -21.02 7.92 29.55
C ALA A 240 -20.88 6.54 28.89
N LEU A 241 -20.68 6.48 27.57
CA LEU A 241 -20.30 5.21 26.93
C LEU A 241 -18.88 4.78 27.31
N ALA A 242 -17.99 5.73 27.56
CA ALA A 242 -16.65 5.45 28.07
C ALA A 242 -16.68 4.85 29.48
N GLU A 243 -17.60 5.28 30.36
CA GLU A 243 -17.80 4.64 31.67
C GLU A 243 -18.36 3.22 31.52
N VAL A 244 -19.38 2.99 30.67
CA VAL A 244 -19.87 1.64 30.37
C VAL A 244 -18.73 0.74 29.85
N ALA A 245 -17.88 1.27 28.97
CA ALA A 245 -16.73 0.53 28.46
C ALA A 245 -15.71 0.17 29.56
N LYS A 246 -15.51 1.04 30.57
CA LYS A 246 -14.63 0.76 31.71
C LYS A 246 -15.20 -0.36 32.59
N GLU A 247 -16.50 -0.33 32.88
CA GLU A 247 -17.17 -1.39 33.64
C GLU A 247 -17.08 -2.74 32.93
N LEU A 248 -17.41 -2.76 31.64
CA LEU A 248 -17.29 -3.97 30.81
C LEU A 248 -15.86 -4.50 30.73
N LYS A 249 -14.86 -3.61 30.72
CA LYS A 249 -13.45 -4.00 30.76
C LYS A 249 -13.11 -4.70 32.09
N HIS A 250 -13.64 -4.23 33.21
CA HIS A 250 -13.43 -4.88 34.51
C HIS A 250 -14.01 -6.31 34.53
N GLU A 251 -15.22 -6.51 34.01
CA GLU A 251 -15.84 -7.83 33.89
C GLU A 251 -15.08 -8.76 32.93
N LEU A 252 -14.49 -8.23 31.86
CA LEU A 252 -13.61 -8.98 30.96
C LEU A 252 -12.32 -9.40 31.65
N ASP A 253 -11.67 -8.49 32.40
CA ASP A 253 -10.43 -8.77 33.13
C ASP A 253 -10.63 -9.84 34.22
N GLN A 254 -11.84 -9.92 34.79
CA GLN A 254 -12.24 -10.95 35.75
C GLN A 254 -12.72 -12.26 35.10
N GLY A 255 -12.94 -12.27 33.78
CA GLY A 255 -13.43 -13.43 33.04
C GLY A 255 -14.92 -13.72 33.22
N HIS A 256 -15.69 -12.80 33.80
CA HIS A 256 -17.15 -12.93 33.99
C HIS A 256 -17.94 -12.71 32.71
N LEU A 257 -17.34 -12.04 31.73
CA LEU A 257 -17.96 -11.71 30.45
C LEU A 257 -17.08 -12.16 29.28
N SER A 258 -17.70 -12.56 28.17
CA SER A 258 -16.95 -12.80 26.93
C SER A 258 -16.81 -11.51 26.11
N PRO A 259 -15.74 -11.34 25.31
CA PRO A 259 -15.57 -10.16 24.46
C PRO A 259 -16.77 -9.87 23.55
N ARG A 260 -17.45 -10.92 23.05
CA ARG A 260 -18.63 -10.78 22.20
C ARG A 260 -19.83 -10.20 22.95
N LEU A 261 -20.07 -10.65 24.19
CA LEU A 261 -21.16 -10.13 25.02
C LEU A 261 -20.89 -8.69 25.45
N ALA A 262 -19.66 -8.37 25.84
CA ALA A 262 -19.24 -7.01 26.16
C ALA A 262 -19.46 -6.05 24.98
N ALA A 263 -19.04 -6.44 23.77
CA ALA A 263 -19.24 -5.63 22.57
C ALA A 263 -20.74 -5.42 22.25
N ASN A 264 -21.59 -6.43 22.49
CA ASN A 264 -23.03 -6.31 22.26
C ASN A 264 -23.71 -5.37 23.27
N GLU A 265 -23.30 -5.40 24.53
CA GLU A 265 -23.78 -4.48 25.56
C GLU A 265 -23.42 -3.03 25.23
N LEU A 266 -22.17 -2.82 24.81
CA LEU A 266 -21.66 -1.53 24.37
C LEU A 266 -22.43 -1.00 23.15
N LEU A 267 -22.74 -1.88 22.18
CA LEU A 267 -23.53 -1.53 21.00
C LEU A 267 -24.98 -1.18 21.36
N ARG A 268 -25.60 -1.91 22.29
CA ARG A 268 -26.96 -1.59 22.78
C ARG A 268 -26.99 -0.23 23.46
N SER A 269 -26.04 0.02 24.35
CA SER A 269 -25.88 1.31 25.04
C SER A 269 -25.70 2.46 24.07
N LEU A 270 -24.96 2.25 22.97
CA LEU A 270 -24.82 3.23 21.89
C LEU A 270 -26.15 3.48 21.16
N ALA A 271 -26.92 2.42 20.86
CA ALA A 271 -28.19 2.50 20.13
C ALA A 271 -29.27 3.26 20.92
N GLU A 272 -29.34 3.06 22.25
CA GLU A 272 -30.29 3.75 23.14
C GLU A 272 -30.04 5.26 23.26
N ARG A 273 -28.85 5.71 22.84
CA ARG A 273 -28.38 7.10 22.93
C ARG A 273 -28.30 7.79 21.55
N SER A 274 -28.82 7.14 20.51
CA SER A 274 -28.78 7.61 19.12
C SER A 274 -29.94 8.54 18.78
#